data_AF-A0A848SA64-F1
#
_entry.id   AF-A0A848SA64-F1
#
_cell.length_a   1.000
_cell.length_b   1.000
_cell.length_c   1.000
_cell.angle_alpha   90.00
_cell.angle_beta   90.00
_cell.angle_gamma   90.00
#
_symmetry.space_group_name_H-M   'P 1'
#
loop_
_entity.id
_entity.type
_entity.pdbx_description
1 polymer ?
#
loop_
_entity_poly.entity_id
_entity_poly.type
_entity_poly.pdbx_seq_one_letter_code
_entity_poly.pdbx_strand_id
1 'polypeptide(L)'
;TPFFAIFLYYKNFETVIFVHAVFLLLIISMRELTKDLENIKGDLILGYKTIPIVYGESASKIMLTSLTLLTLIPNFLLLYRFDIGYMFIYFYLSIMLLGLFMLLLWKSKTKTHYLILHNILKFIIVAGVFSIVLINVGVVLNRI
;
A
#
# COMPACT_ATOMS: atom_id res chain seq x y z
N THR A 1 8.80 -18.23 30.84
CA THR A 1 8.51 -18.19 29.38
C THR A 1 9.38 -17.14 28.71
N PRO A 2 10.60 -17.51 28.27
CA PRO A 2 11.55 -16.56 27.67
C PRO A 2 11.00 -15.86 26.42
N PHE A 3 10.05 -16.49 25.72
CA PHE A 3 9.34 -15.92 24.58
C PHE A 3 8.54 -14.65 24.92
N PHE A 4 7.89 -14.60 26.08
CA PHE A 4 7.12 -13.42 26.52
C PHE A 4 8.03 -12.24 26.88
N ALA A 5 9.21 -12.51 27.45
CA ALA A 5 10.20 -11.48 27.76
C ALA A 5 10.83 -10.88 26.49
N ILE A 6 11.09 -11.71 25.47
CA ILE A 6 11.55 -11.24 24.14
C ILE A 6 10.47 -10.39 23.46
N PHE A 7 9.20 -10.83 23.52
CA PHE A 7 8.06 -10.08 22.96
C PHE A 7 7.84 -8.73 23.67
N LEU A 8 8.06 -8.67 24.99
CA LEU A 8 7.92 -7.46 25.80
C LEU A 8 9.10 -6.49 25.62
N TYR A 9 10.29 -7.00 25.25
CA TYR A 9 11.49 -6.21 24.96
C TYR A 9 11.45 -5.54 23.57
N TYR A 10 10.81 -6.17 22.57
CA TYR A 10 10.68 -5.64 21.20
C TYR A 10 9.42 -4.79 20.96
N LYS A 11 8.62 -4.49 21.99
CA LYS A 11 7.28 -3.88 21.91
C LYS A 11 7.14 -2.65 20.98
N ASN A 12 8.18 -1.82 20.86
CA ASN A 12 8.20 -0.68 19.93
C ASN A 12 8.50 -1.10 18.47
N PHE A 13 9.45 -2.03 18.24
CA PHE A 13 9.75 -2.57 16.91
C PHE A 13 8.61 -3.44 16.37
N GLU A 14 7.96 -4.24 17.22
CA GLU A 14 6.76 -5.01 16.90
C GLU A 14 5.67 -4.09 16.30
N THR A 15 5.42 -2.95 16.95
CA THR A 15 4.38 -2.02 16.50
C THR A 15 4.77 -1.32 15.19
N VAL A 16 6.03 -0.89 15.04
CA VAL A 16 6.52 -0.29 13.78
C VAL A 16 6.37 -1.26 12.62
N ILE A 17 6.88 -2.48 12.77
CA ILE A 17 6.84 -3.52 11.73
C ILE A 17 5.40 -3.90 11.41
N PHE A 18 4.55 -4.02 12.44
CA PHE A 18 3.13 -4.31 12.25
C PHE A 18 2.42 -3.23 11.43
N VAL A 19 2.66 -1.94 11.72
CA VAL A 19 2.03 -0.84 10.98
C VAL A 19 2.55 -0.78 9.53
N HIS A 20 3.84 -1.07 9.29
CA HIS A 20 4.38 -1.24 7.94
C HIS A 20 3.74 -2.42 7.19
N ALA A 21 3.56 -3.56 7.87
CA ALA A 21 2.93 -4.73 7.29
C ALA A 21 1.47 -4.45 6.93
N VAL A 22 0.71 -3.76 7.80
CA VAL A 22 -0.66 -3.30 7.51
C VAL A 22 -0.67 -2.36 6.31
N PHE A 23 0.24 -1.40 6.25
CA PHE A 23 0.37 -0.49 5.10
C PHE A 23 0.61 -1.26 3.79
N LEU A 24 1.60 -2.16 3.76
CA LEU A 24 1.90 -2.97 2.57
C LEU A 24 0.75 -3.89 2.19
N LEU A 25 0.10 -4.53 3.17
CA LEU A 25 -1.06 -5.38 2.96
C LEU A 25 -2.17 -4.60 2.24
N LEU A 26 -2.49 -3.41 2.71
CA LEU A 26 -3.53 -2.58 2.09
C LEU A 26 -3.16 -2.16 0.66
N ILE A 27 -1.90 -1.75 0.41
CA ILE A 27 -1.42 -1.41 -0.94
C ILE A 27 -1.47 -2.63 -1.87
N ILE A 28 -1.12 -3.82 -1.39
CA ILE A 28 -1.21 -5.07 -2.15
C ILE A 28 -2.66 -5.42 -2.47
N SER A 29 -3.58 -5.31 -1.50
CA SER A 29 -5.02 -5.52 -1.72
C SER A 29 -5.58 -4.56 -2.78
N MET A 30 -5.20 -3.28 -2.73
CA MET A 30 -5.57 -2.31 -3.76
C MET A 30 -5.02 -2.70 -5.14
N ARG A 31 -3.79 -3.21 -5.20
CA ARG A 31 -3.12 -3.63 -6.44
C ARG A 31 -3.87 -4.79 -7.10
N GLU A 32 -4.31 -5.76 -6.31
CA GLU A 32 -5.09 -6.90 -6.79
C GLU A 32 -6.46 -6.47 -7.30
N LEU A 33 -7.19 -5.64 -6.54
CA LEU A 33 -8.48 -5.12 -6.99
C LEU A 33 -8.38 -4.25 -8.26
N THR A 34 -7.28 -3.50 -8.40
CA THR A 34 -7.00 -2.71 -9.62
C THR A 34 -6.69 -3.61 -10.81
N LYS A 35 -6.02 -4.75 -10.59
CA LYS A 35 -5.76 -5.76 -11.63
C LYS A 35 -7.06 -6.42 -12.10
N ASP A 36 -8.00 -6.68 -11.18
CA ASP A 36 -9.32 -7.22 -11.54
C ASP A 36 -10.10 -6.19 -12.38
N LEU A 37 -10.02 -4.90 -12.03
CA LEU A 37 -10.59 -3.81 -12.85
C LEU A 37 -9.95 -3.71 -14.25
N GLU A 38 -8.65 -3.97 -14.37
CA GLU A 38 -7.95 -4.01 -15.65
C GLU A 38 -8.43 -5.17 -16.54
N ASN A 39 -8.77 -6.31 -15.93
CA ASN A 39 -9.06 -7.56 -16.62
C ASN A 39 -10.55 -7.92 -16.73
N ILE A 40 -11.47 -7.01 -16.38
CA ILE A 40 -12.93 -7.20 -16.44
C ILE A 40 -13.40 -7.92 -17.72
N LYS A 41 -12.96 -7.47 -18.90
CA LYS A 41 -13.40 -8.05 -20.18
C LYS A 41 -12.94 -9.49 -20.36
N GLY A 42 -11.71 -9.81 -19.94
CA GLY A 42 -11.17 -11.17 -20.02
C GLY A 42 -11.86 -12.09 -19.02
N ASP A 43 -12.04 -11.61 -17.80
CA ASP A 43 -12.69 -12.36 -16.72
C ASP A 43 -14.17 -12.64 -17.03
N LEU A 44 -14.86 -11.71 -17.70
CA LEU A 44 -16.24 -11.91 -18.16
C LEU A 44 -16.35 -13.01 -19.21
N ILE A 45 -15.42 -13.06 -20.18
CA ILE A 45 -15.40 -14.08 -21.24
C ILE A 45 -15.08 -15.46 -20.65
N LEU A 46 -14.19 -15.51 -19.65
CA LEU A 46 -13.78 -16.74 -18.97
C LEU A 46 -14.77 -17.18 -17.88
N GLY A 47 -15.78 -16.37 -17.56
CA GLY A 47 -16.79 -16.68 -16.55
C GLY A 47 -16.30 -16.54 -15.10
N TYR A 48 -15.20 -15.81 -14.85
CA TYR A 48 -14.72 -15.55 -13.49
C TYR A 48 -15.61 -14.53 -12.77
N LYS A 49 -15.88 -14.79 -11.49
CA LYS A 49 -16.69 -13.92 -10.63
C LYS A 49 -15.81 -13.02 -9.76
N THR A 50 -15.14 -12.05 -10.37
CA THR A 50 -14.35 -11.04 -9.64
C THR A 50 -15.24 -9.93 -9.08
N ILE A 51 -14.75 -9.18 -8.09
CA ILE A 51 -15.47 -8.06 -7.45
C ILE A 51 -16.09 -7.10 -8.48
N PRO A 52 -15.35 -6.60 -9.51
CA PRO A 52 -15.94 -5.70 -10.50
C PRO A 52 -17.00 -6.33 -11.40
N ILE A 53 -17.01 -7.66 -11.56
CA ILE A 53 -18.02 -8.37 -12.36
C ILE A 53 -19.29 -8.58 -11.56
N VAL A 54 -19.17 -8.94 -10.28
CA VAL A 54 -20.33 -9.23 -9.40
C VAL A 54 -20.99 -7.94 -8.93
N TYR A 55 -20.21 -6.93 -8.52
CA TYR A 55 -20.71 -5.69 -7.93
C TYR A 55 -20.65 -4.49 -8.86
N GLY A 56 -20.04 -4.64 -10.04
CA GLY A 56 -19.85 -3.57 -11.02
C GLY A 56 -18.57 -2.76 -10.80
N GLU A 57 -18.18 -2.05 -11.86
CA GLU A 57 -16.97 -1.20 -11.88
C GLU A 57 -17.04 -0.07 -10.84
N SER A 58 -18.22 0.52 -10.64
CA SER A 58 -18.44 1.62 -9.69
C SER A 58 -18.21 1.17 -8.24
N ALA A 59 -18.69 -0.02 -7.87
CA ALA A 59 -18.48 -0.58 -6.54
C ALA A 59 -16.99 -0.81 -6.26
N SER A 60 -16.24 -1.35 -7.22
CA SER A 60 -14.79 -1.51 -7.09
C SER A 60 -14.04 -0.19 -6.94
N LYS A 61 -14.47 0.88 -7.62
CA LYS A 61 -13.90 2.23 -7.43
C LYS A 61 -14.17 2.80 -6.04
N ILE A 62 -15.38 2.61 -5.52
CA ILE A 62 -15.74 3.02 -4.16
C ILE A 62 -14.91 2.23 -3.13
N MET A 63 -14.76 0.92 -3.33
CA MET A 63 -13.94 0.07 -2.48
C MET A 63 -12.45 0.48 -2.50
N LEU A 64 -11.88 0.75 -3.68
CA LEU A 64 -10.53 1.30 -3.82
C LEU A 64 -10.38 2.66 -3.15
N THR A 65 -11.39 3.52 -3.23
CA THR A 65 -11.40 4.81 -2.55
C THR A 65 -11.38 4.63 -1.02
N SER A 66 -12.20 3.71 -0.50
CA SER A 66 -12.22 3.36 0.92
C SER A 66 -10.87 2.80 1.39
N LEU A 67 -10.28 1.87 0.62
CA LEU A 67 -8.94 1.33 0.88
C LEU A 67 -7.86 2.42 0.87
N THR A 68 -7.95 3.38 -0.06
CA THR A 68 -7.01 4.51 -0.14
C THR A 68 -7.09 5.37 1.12
N LEU A 69 -8.30 5.71 1.58
CA LEU A 69 -8.48 6.46 2.82
C LEU A 69 -7.97 5.66 4.03
N LEU A 70 -8.22 4.35 4.06
CA LEU A 70 -7.73 3.48 5.11
C LEU A 70 -6.20 3.39 5.12
N THR A 71 -5.53 3.40 3.95
CA THR A 71 -4.05 3.43 3.86
C THR A 71 -3.43 4.71 4.39
N LEU A 72 -4.16 5.83 4.42
CA LEU A 72 -3.63 7.07 4.99
C LEU A 72 -3.44 6.96 6.50
N ILE A 73 -4.25 6.16 7.20
CA ILE A 73 -4.16 5.98 8.65
C ILE A 73 -2.79 5.40 9.09
N PRO A 74 -2.35 4.21 8.61
CA PRO A 74 -1.04 3.68 8.97
C PRO A 74 0.08 4.58 8.44
N ASN A 75 -0.10 5.26 7.31
CA ASN A 75 0.88 6.20 6.76
C ASN A 75 1.13 7.39 7.71
N PHE A 76 0.06 8.02 8.21
CA PHE A 76 0.15 9.08 9.21
C PHE A 76 0.74 8.58 10.53
N LEU A 77 0.37 7.37 10.97
CA LEU A 77 0.92 6.78 12.18
C LEU A 77 2.44 6.55 12.03
N LEU A 78 2.90 6.13 10.85
CA LEU A 78 4.32 5.98 10.52
C LEU A 78 5.09 7.30 10.51
N LEU A 79 4.51 8.36 9.96
CA LEU A 79 5.16 9.68 9.88
C LEU A 79 5.27 10.41 11.23
N TYR A 80 4.24 10.33 12.08
CA TYR A 80 4.16 11.18 13.28
C TYR A 80 4.50 10.47 14.58
N ARG A 81 4.35 9.14 14.64
CA ARG A 81 4.50 8.39 15.90
C ARG A 81 5.81 7.62 16.01
N PHE A 82 6.54 7.44 14.91
CA PHE A 82 7.77 6.68 14.88
C PHE A 82 8.93 7.48 14.30
N ASP A 83 10.11 7.31 14.87
CA ASP A 83 11.35 7.87 14.35
C ASP A 83 11.89 6.95 13.24
N ILE A 84 11.40 7.17 12.02
CA ILE A 84 11.69 6.37 10.83
C ILE A 84 12.90 6.87 10.03
N GLY A 85 13.67 7.82 10.57
CA GLY A 85 14.84 8.41 9.88
C GLY A 85 14.45 8.99 8.51
N TYR A 86 15.28 8.80 7.47
CA TYR A 86 15.05 9.34 6.12
C TYR A 86 13.88 8.70 5.35
N MET A 87 13.22 7.68 5.90
CA MET A 87 12.10 7.01 5.26
C MET A 87 10.85 7.91 5.14
N PHE A 88 10.79 9.05 5.85
CA PHE A 88 9.71 10.03 5.71
C PHE A 88 9.51 10.48 4.24
N ILE A 89 10.60 10.59 3.46
CA ILE A 89 10.56 10.98 2.04
C ILE A 89 9.71 9.98 1.24
N TYR A 90 9.88 8.68 1.52
CA TYR A 90 9.08 7.63 0.90
C TYR A 90 7.60 7.77 1.24
N PHE A 91 7.27 8.01 2.51
CA PHE A 91 5.89 8.14 2.93
C PHE A 91 5.21 9.39 2.34
N TYR A 92 5.87 10.54 2.29
CA TYR A 92 5.35 11.71 1.57
C TYR A 92 5.12 11.45 0.08
N LEU A 93 6.07 10.78 -0.58
CA LEU A 93 5.94 10.37 -1.97
C LEU A 93 4.76 9.39 -2.16
N SER A 94 4.56 8.46 -1.22
CA SER A 94 3.42 7.54 -1.26
C SER A 94 2.08 8.27 -1.13
N ILE A 95 1.97 9.28 -0.26
CA ILE A 95 0.76 10.11 -0.11
C ILE A 95 0.47 10.85 -1.41
N MET A 96 1.49 11.47 -2.01
CA MET A 96 1.35 12.17 -3.29
C MET A 96 0.86 11.22 -4.40
N LEU A 97 1.46 10.03 -4.52
CA LEU A 97 1.08 9.04 -5.52
C LEU A 97 -0.31 8.45 -5.26
N LEU A 98 -0.71 8.25 -4.01
CA LEU A 98 -2.07 7.81 -3.65
C LEU A 98 -3.11 8.89 -3.98
N GLY A 99 -2.77 10.17 -3.80
CA GLY A 99 -3.61 11.29 -4.25
C GLY A 99 -3.78 11.28 -5.77
N LEU A 100 -2.69 11.10 -6.52
CA LEU A 100 -2.74 10.95 -7.98
C LEU A 100 -3.56 9.72 -8.40
N PHE A 101 -3.35 8.58 -7.73
CA PHE A 101 -4.11 7.35 -7.94
C PHE A 101 -5.61 7.61 -7.80
N MET A 102 -6.03 8.32 -6.76
CA MET A 102 -7.44 8.63 -6.53
C MET A 102 -8.02 9.51 -7.65
N LEU A 103 -7.32 10.56 -8.08
CA LEU A 103 -7.75 11.40 -9.20
C LEU A 103 -7.89 10.59 -10.51
N LEU A 104 -6.93 9.72 -10.81
CA LEU A 104 -6.97 8.86 -11.99
C LEU A 104 -8.08 7.81 -11.91
N LEU A 105 -8.36 7.26 -10.73
CA LEU A 105 -9.36 6.22 -10.52
C LEU A 105 -10.77 6.70 -10.86
N TRP A 106 -11.10 7.93 -10.50
CA TRP A 106 -12.42 8.50 -10.82
C TRP A 106 -12.52 8.94 -12.28
N LYS A 107 -11.38 9.23 -12.93
CA LYS A 107 -11.32 9.56 -14.36
C LYS A 107 -11.24 8.32 -15.27
N SER A 108 -10.83 7.16 -14.74
CA SER A 108 -10.59 5.95 -15.53
C SER A 108 -11.89 5.35 -16.07
N LYS A 109 -11.94 5.14 -17.39
CA LYS A 109 -13.02 4.42 -18.09
C LYS A 109 -12.52 3.32 -19.03
N THR A 110 -11.20 3.19 -19.17
CA THR A 110 -10.55 2.31 -20.14
C THR A 110 -9.52 1.42 -19.45
N LYS A 111 -9.25 0.27 -20.07
CA LYS A 111 -8.21 -0.68 -19.61
C LYS A 111 -6.84 -0.01 -19.43
N THR A 112 -6.47 0.91 -20.33
CA THR A 112 -5.18 1.61 -20.27
C THR A 112 -5.06 2.49 -19.03
N HIS A 113 -6.14 3.12 -18.58
CA HIS A 113 -6.14 3.87 -17.32
C HIS A 113 -5.95 2.94 -16.12
N TYR A 114 -6.61 1.78 -16.10
CA TYR A 114 -6.42 0.78 -15.04
C TYR A 114 -5.00 0.21 -15.00
N LEU A 115 -4.38 0.02 -16.16
CA LEU A 115 -2.97 -0.36 -16.24
C LEU A 115 -2.05 0.70 -15.60
N ILE A 116 -2.31 2.00 -15.82
CA ILE A 116 -1.56 3.08 -15.17
C ILE A 116 -1.76 3.04 -13.65
N LEU A 117 -3.00 2.90 -13.19
CA LEU A 117 -3.34 2.77 -11.76
C LEU A 117 -2.61 1.58 -11.12
N HIS A 118 -2.61 0.43 -11.80
CA HIS A 118 -1.92 -0.78 -11.36
C HIS A 118 -0.40 -0.55 -11.25
N ASN A 119 0.18 0.15 -12.22
CA ASN A 119 1.60 0.49 -12.23
C ASN A 119 1.99 1.49 -11.13
N ILE A 120 1.13 2.46 -10.81
CA ILE A 120 1.35 3.38 -9.68
C ILE A 120 1.48 2.59 -8.38
N LEU A 121 0.56 1.65 -8.12
CA LEU A 121 0.63 0.81 -6.91
C LEU A 121 1.86 -0.09 -6.90
N LYS A 122 2.24 -0.68 -8.06
CA LYS A 122 3.48 -1.46 -8.19
C LYS A 122 4.72 -0.60 -7.88
N PHE A 123 4.73 0.64 -8.35
CA PHE A 123 5.82 1.58 -8.07
C PHE A 123 5.91 1.91 -6.58
N ILE A 124 4.78 2.14 -5.89
CA ILE A 124 4.76 2.37 -4.44
C ILE A 124 5.34 1.18 -3.68
N ILE A 125 5.02 -0.05 -4.08
CA ILE A 125 5.58 -1.26 -3.47
C ILE A 125 7.08 -1.33 -3.68
N VAL A 126 7.55 -1.20 -4.93
CA VAL A 126 8.98 -1.31 -5.28
C VAL A 126 9.79 -0.19 -4.60
N ALA A 127 9.31 1.05 -4.64
CA ALA A 127 9.93 2.17 -3.93
C ALA A 127 9.96 1.93 -2.41
N GLY A 128 8.94 1.24 -1.87
CA GLY A 128 8.90 0.83 -0.46
C GLY A 128 9.95 -0.21 -0.11
N VAL A 129 10.20 -1.19 -0.98
CA VAL A 129 11.29 -2.15 -0.77
C VAL A 129 12.64 -1.44 -0.81
N PHE A 130 12.86 -0.52 -1.75
CA PHE A 130 14.09 0.27 -1.81
C PHE A 130 14.24 1.21 -0.60
N SER A 131 13.16 1.75 -0.06
CA SER A 131 13.22 2.64 1.10
C SER A 131 13.60 1.94 2.41
N ILE A 132 13.51 0.61 2.48
CA ILE A 132 14.08 -0.17 3.60
C ILE A 132 15.60 0.03 3.70
N VAL A 133 16.30 0.26 2.58
CA VAL A 133 17.75 0.56 2.61
C VAL A 133 18.02 1.95 3.21
N LEU A 134 17.05 2.88 3.10
CA LEU A 134 17.11 4.19 3.76
C LEU A 134 16.73 4.15 5.24
N ILE A 135 16.37 2.97 5.80
CA ILE A 135 16.13 2.80 7.23
C ILE A 135 17.49 2.97 7.94
N ASN A 136 17.71 4.21 8.36
CA ASN A 136 18.80 4.68 9.23
C ASN A 136 20.10 3.86 9.15
N VAL A 137 20.87 4.06 8.07
CA VAL A 137 22.27 3.60 7.97
C VAL A 137 23.09 4.04 9.20
N GLY A 138 22.70 5.12 9.89
CA GLY A 138 23.31 5.59 11.13
C GLY A 138 23.08 4.70 12.37
N VAL A 139 21.98 3.93 12.45
CA VAL A 139 21.76 2.97 13.56
C VAL A 139 22.57 1.70 13.35
N VAL A 140 22.89 1.35 12.10
CA VAL A 140 23.74 0.20 11.76
C VAL A 140 25.22 0.58 11.83
N LEU A 141 25.62 1.75 11.31
CA LEU A 141 27.02 2.20 11.31
C LEU A 141 27.52 2.71 12.67
N ASN A 142 26.65 3.21 13.55
CA ASN A 142 27.06 3.62 14.91
C ASN A 142 27.05 2.44 15.91
N ARG A 143 26.93 1.20 15.40
CA ARG A 143 26.93 -0.05 16.16
C ARG A 143 27.93 -1.08 15.65
N ILE A 144 28.80 -0.70 14.70
CA ILE A 144 30.00 -1.43 14.27
C ILE A 144 31.20 -0.60 14.73
#